data_AF-A0A1I8Q283-F1
#
_entry.id   AF-A0A1I8Q283-F1
#
_cell.length_a   1.000
_cell.length_b   1.000
_cell.length_c   1.000
_cell.angle_alpha   90.00
_cell.angle_beta   90.00
_cell.angle_gamma   90.00
#
_symmetry.space_group_name_H-M   'P 1'
#
loop_
_entity.id
_entity.type
_entity.pdbx_description
1 polymer ?
#
loop_
_entity_poly.entity_id
_entity_poly.type
_entity_poly.pdbx_seq_one_letter_code
_entity_poly.pdbx_strand_id
1 'polypeptide(L)'
;MPCLTLPLFIIKISSLMLFIATLTLKTWDIATLYGQFNSHCIAGWEITDKVGPHLMLIMMSWMPDLAFILCIGIGMAFEKCNMGADTGTIAYNVIVGISCLCSMFYITAIEDCGNDAIPIVKGVALLSALAGALHLINGAVCLIFLPPEERKIRARRPQNSETSSLAAL
;
A
#
# COMPACT_ATOMS: atom_id res chain seq x y z
N MET A 1 20.79 22.72 -5.18
CA MET A 1 19.74 22.61 -4.15
C MET A 1 20.31 21.73 -3.04
N PRO A 2 20.44 22.22 -1.79
CA PRO A 2 20.91 21.38 -0.70
C PRO A 2 19.94 20.22 -0.52
N CYS A 3 20.45 18.99 -0.65
CA CYS A 3 19.68 17.77 -0.50
C CYS A 3 19.28 17.65 0.97
N LEU A 4 18.03 17.93 1.31
CA LEU A 4 17.49 17.73 2.65
C LEU A 4 17.43 16.21 2.90
N THR A 5 18.51 15.62 3.38
CA THR A 5 18.56 14.20 3.73
C THR A 5 18.08 14.03 5.17
N LEU A 6 16.87 13.52 5.34
CA LEU A 6 16.43 13.03 6.66
C LEU A 6 17.24 11.77 7.03
N PRO A 7 17.55 11.56 8.32
CA PRO A 7 18.17 10.32 8.76
C PRO A 7 17.30 9.12 8.40
N LEU A 8 17.90 8.05 7.86
CA LEU A 8 17.20 6.82 7.44
C LEU A 8 16.30 6.25 8.55
N PHE A 9 16.73 6.38 9.80
CA PHE A 9 15.95 5.98 10.97
C PHE A 9 14.60 6.70 11.07
N ILE A 10 14.55 8.01 10.79
CA ILE A 10 13.31 8.78 10.82
C ILE A 10 12.38 8.35 9.69
N ILE A 11 12.91 8.11 8.50
CA ILE A 11 12.12 7.64 7.35
C ILE A 11 11.48 6.29 7.65
N LYS A 12 12.24 5.36 8.27
CA LYS A 12 11.72 4.05 8.72
C LYS A 12 10.57 4.20 9.72
N ILE A 13 10.73 5.07 10.73
CA ILE A 13 9.68 5.32 11.72
C ILE A 13 8.45 5.91 11.04
N SER A 14 8.62 6.91 10.17
CA SER A 14 7.51 7.51 9.43
C SER A 14 6.78 6.48 8.58
N SER A 15 7.51 5.66 7.81
CA SER A 15 6.95 4.59 7.00
C SER A 15 6.23 3.55 7.84
N LEU A 16 6.81 3.10 8.96
CA LEU A 16 6.18 2.18 9.90
C LEU A 16 4.86 2.71 10.45
N MET A 17 4.83 3.98 10.91
CA MET A 17 3.62 4.60 11.45
C MET A 17 2.53 4.75 10.38
N LEU A 18 2.91 5.08 9.15
CA LEU A 18 1.99 5.17 8.03
C LEU A 18 1.39 3.81 7.68
N PHE A 19 2.20 2.74 7.64
CA PHE A 19 1.70 1.38 7.43
C PHE A 19 0.77 0.89 8.55
N ILE A 20 1.07 1.20 9.81
CA ILE A 20 0.19 0.86 10.93
C ILE A 20 -1.16 1.60 10.80
N ALA A 21 -1.12 2.88 10.44
CA ALA A 21 -2.33 3.67 10.23
C ALA A 21 -3.16 3.15 9.05
N THR A 22 -2.55 2.79 7.92
CA THR A 22 -3.26 2.20 6.77
C THR A 22 -3.89 0.86 7.14
N LEU A 23 -3.15 -0.03 7.83
CA LEU A 23 -3.68 -1.33 8.25
C LEU A 23 -4.86 -1.17 9.21
N THR A 24 -4.80 -0.21 10.12
CA THR A 24 -5.91 0.09 11.05
C THR A 24 -7.15 0.55 10.30
N LEU A 25 -7.02 1.49 9.35
CA LEU A 25 -8.13 1.97 8.53
C LEU A 25 -8.74 0.85 7.68
N LYS A 26 -7.91 0.02 7.03
CA LYS A 26 -8.37 -1.15 6.26
C LYS A 26 -9.09 -2.16 7.13
N THR A 27 -8.60 -2.42 8.34
CA THR A 27 -9.24 -3.35 9.29
C THR A 27 -10.59 -2.82 9.76
N TRP A 28 -10.70 -1.51 10.00
CA TRP A 28 -11.99 -0.88 10.32
C TRP A 28 -12.96 -1.02 9.15
N ASP A 29 -12.53 -0.65 7.93
CA ASP A 29 -13.33 -0.78 6.71
C ASP A 29 -13.93 -2.20 6.56
N ILE A 30 -13.06 -3.20 6.61
CA ILE A 30 -13.42 -4.62 6.60
C ILE A 30 -14.44 -4.94 7.69
N ALA A 31 -14.17 -4.57 8.94
CA ALA A 31 -15.05 -4.88 10.07
C ALA A 31 -16.44 -4.22 9.92
N THR A 32 -16.49 -2.99 9.42
CA THR A 32 -17.74 -2.27 9.15
C THR A 32 -18.56 -3.00 8.08
N LEU A 33 -17.93 -3.38 6.96
CA LEU A 33 -18.62 -4.12 5.90
C LEU A 33 -19.13 -5.48 6.37
N TYR A 34 -18.30 -6.24 7.12
CA TYR A 34 -18.72 -7.52 7.68
C TYR A 34 -19.90 -7.40 8.66
N GLY A 35 -19.95 -6.29 9.41
CA GLY A 35 -21.07 -6.00 10.31
C GLY A 35 -22.40 -5.74 9.59
N GLN A 36 -22.38 -5.39 8.31
CA GLN A 36 -23.59 -5.07 7.53
C GLN A 36 -24.09 -6.22 6.63
N PHE A 37 -23.33 -7.31 6.46
CA PHE A 37 -23.72 -8.41 5.54
C PHE A 37 -25.07 -9.06 5.86
N ASN A 38 -25.51 -9.02 7.11
CA ASN A 38 -26.82 -9.56 7.52
C ASN A 38 -27.99 -8.62 7.24
N SER A 39 -27.76 -7.40 6.74
CA SER A 39 -28.85 -6.48 6.39
C SER A 39 -29.57 -6.95 5.13
N HIS A 40 -30.91 -6.79 5.10
CA HIS A 40 -31.74 -7.22 3.97
C HIS A 40 -31.33 -6.61 2.62
N CYS A 41 -30.72 -5.44 2.64
CA CYS A 41 -30.27 -4.76 1.43
C CYS A 41 -28.97 -5.38 0.87
N ILE A 42 -28.08 -5.93 1.71
CA ILE A 42 -26.83 -6.57 1.26
C ILE A 42 -27.05 -8.05 0.89
N ALA A 43 -28.02 -8.72 1.51
CA ALA A 43 -28.37 -10.11 1.17
C ALA A 43 -29.02 -10.29 -0.22
N GLY A 44 -29.43 -9.18 -0.87
CA GLY A 44 -30.09 -9.16 -2.19
C GLY A 44 -29.15 -9.28 -3.41
N TRP A 45 -27.89 -9.66 -3.22
CA TRP A 45 -26.86 -9.88 -4.25
C TRP A 45 -26.38 -8.62 -5.02
N GLU A 46 -27.24 -7.64 -5.30
CA GLU A 46 -26.85 -6.42 -6.06
C GLU A 46 -25.76 -5.59 -5.36
N ILE A 47 -25.80 -5.51 -4.03
CA ILE A 47 -24.77 -4.79 -3.26
C ILE A 47 -23.51 -5.63 -3.09
N THR A 48 -23.64 -6.95 -3.00
CA THR A 48 -22.49 -7.86 -2.90
C THR A 48 -21.57 -7.73 -4.12
N ASP A 49 -22.14 -7.52 -5.31
CA ASP A 49 -21.37 -7.31 -6.55
C ASP A 49 -20.54 -6.00 -6.55
N LYS A 50 -20.95 -5.00 -5.77
CA LYS A 50 -20.21 -3.73 -5.61
C LYS A 50 -19.24 -3.78 -4.44
N VAL A 51 -19.65 -4.37 -3.33
CA VAL A 51 -18.82 -4.52 -2.12
C VAL A 51 -17.69 -5.53 -2.33
N GLY A 52 -17.91 -6.58 -3.13
CA GLY A 52 -16.93 -7.63 -3.40
C GLY A 52 -15.61 -7.11 -3.99
N PRO A 53 -15.62 -6.39 -5.13
CA PRO A 53 -14.41 -5.81 -5.71
C PRO A 53 -13.69 -4.83 -4.77
N HIS A 54 -14.45 -4.04 -4.01
CA HIS A 54 -13.88 -3.16 -2.99
C HIS A 54 -13.12 -3.97 -1.93
N LEU A 55 -13.78 -4.97 -1.33
CA LEU A 55 -13.19 -5.81 -0.28
C LEU A 55 -11.99 -6.60 -0.80
N MET A 56 -12.04 -7.08 -2.05
CA MET A 56 -10.93 -7.75 -2.71
C MET A 56 -9.68 -6.86 -2.79
N LEU A 57 -9.83 -5.59 -3.22
CA LEU A 57 -8.74 -4.63 -3.32
C LEU A 57 -8.14 -4.26 -1.95
N ILE A 58 -8.97 -4.18 -0.91
CA ILE A 58 -8.49 -3.96 0.46
C ILE A 58 -7.77 -5.20 1.00
N MET A 59 -8.35 -6.38 0.86
CA MET A 59 -7.79 -7.63 1.38
C MET A 59 -6.46 -8.03 0.71
N MET A 60 -6.32 -7.81 -0.61
CA MET A 60 -5.07 -8.11 -1.32
C MET A 60 -3.87 -7.29 -0.80
N SER A 61 -4.13 -6.12 -0.20
CA SER A 61 -3.09 -5.24 0.34
C SER A 61 -2.97 -5.32 1.87
N TRP A 62 -3.91 -5.96 2.56
CA TRP A 62 -3.87 -6.12 4.02
C TRP A 62 -2.69 -7.00 4.46
N MET A 63 -2.50 -8.17 3.82
CA MET A 63 -1.42 -9.11 4.17
C MET A 63 -0.03 -8.53 3.88
N PRO A 64 0.22 -7.92 2.70
CA PRO A 64 1.51 -7.29 2.45
C PRO A 64 1.77 -6.09 3.37
N ASP A 65 0.77 -5.29 3.74
CA ASP A 65 0.95 -4.21 4.73
C ASP A 65 1.43 -4.74 6.08
N LEU A 66 0.82 -5.82 6.57
CA LEU A 66 1.26 -6.48 7.79
C LEU A 66 2.70 -6.99 7.66
N ALA A 67 3.06 -7.57 6.52
CA ALA A 67 4.42 -8.01 6.25
C ALA A 67 5.41 -6.82 6.26
N PHE A 68 5.05 -5.69 5.66
CA PHE A 68 5.88 -4.48 5.68
C PHE A 68 6.08 -3.94 7.10
N ILE A 69 5.03 -3.90 7.93
CA ILE A 69 5.14 -3.49 9.34
C ILE A 69 6.18 -4.35 10.07
N LEU A 70 6.08 -5.67 9.93
CA LEU A 70 7.00 -6.61 10.57
C LEU A 70 8.43 -6.47 10.03
N CYS A 71 8.59 -6.40 8.71
CA CYS A 71 9.89 -6.27 8.07
C CYS A 71 10.58 -4.94 8.40
N ILE A 72 9.85 -3.82 8.42
CA ILE A 72 10.39 -2.51 8.79
C ILE A 72 10.74 -2.52 10.28
N GLY A 73 9.87 -3.05 11.15
CA GLY A 73 10.13 -3.15 12.59
C GLY A 73 11.39 -3.95 12.91
N ILE A 74 11.58 -5.12 12.28
CA ILE A 74 12.82 -5.89 12.40
C ILE A 74 14.00 -5.14 11.77
N GLY A 75 13.78 -4.51 10.61
CA GLY A 75 14.77 -3.72 9.89
C GLY A 75 15.25 -2.47 10.64
N MET A 76 14.53 -2.00 11.66
CA MET A 76 15.00 -0.94 12.55
C MET A 76 16.19 -1.37 13.42
N ALA A 77 16.34 -2.67 13.71
CA ALA A 77 17.52 -3.19 14.43
C ALA A 77 18.80 -3.17 13.58
N PHE A 78 18.69 -2.97 12.26
CA PHE A 78 19.80 -2.99 11.32
C PHE A 78 19.96 -1.63 10.63
N GLU A 79 21.01 -0.89 10.99
CA GLU A 79 21.27 0.46 10.47
C GLU A 79 21.42 0.52 8.94
N LYS A 80 21.98 -0.54 8.34
CA LYS A 80 22.27 -0.61 6.89
C LYS A 80 21.08 -1.10 6.04
N CYS A 81 20.02 -1.60 6.66
CA CYS A 81 18.86 -2.09 5.93
C CYS A 81 18.02 -0.88 5.48
N ASN A 82 17.70 -0.74 4.20
CA ASN A 82 16.86 0.35 3.68
C ASN A 82 15.39 -0.07 3.49
N MET A 83 14.98 -1.20 4.07
CA MET A 83 13.60 -1.68 4.05
C MET A 83 12.67 -0.60 4.62
N GLY A 84 11.62 -0.27 3.89
CA GLY A 84 10.71 0.82 4.24
C GLY A 84 10.97 2.13 3.50
N ALA A 85 12.09 2.25 2.78
CA ALA A 85 12.44 3.39 1.92
C ALA A 85 12.95 2.97 0.53
N ASP A 86 13.14 1.67 0.28
CA ASP A 86 13.63 1.14 -1.00
C ASP A 86 12.62 1.33 -2.15
N THR A 87 13.10 1.19 -3.39
CA THR A 87 12.28 1.37 -4.59
C THR A 87 11.07 0.42 -4.65
N GLY A 88 11.19 -0.80 -4.11
CA GLY A 88 10.09 -1.75 -4.04
C GLY A 88 9.00 -1.26 -3.08
N THR A 89 9.39 -0.77 -1.90
CA THR A 89 8.46 -0.14 -0.95
C THR A 89 7.77 1.09 -1.56
N ILE A 90 8.49 1.92 -2.31
CA ILE A 90 7.90 3.10 -2.99
C ILE A 90 6.86 2.65 -4.02
N ALA A 91 7.22 1.73 -4.92
CA ALA A 91 6.32 1.23 -5.96
C ALA A 91 5.07 0.58 -5.35
N TYR A 92 5.25 -0.22 -4.30
CA TYR A 92 4.14 -0.84 -3.57
C TYR A 92 3.16 0.21 -3.03
N ASN A 93 3.67 1.23 -2.32
CA ASN A 93 2.85 2.29 -1.76
C ASN A 93 2.07 3.06 -2.84
N VAL A 94 2.67 3.30 -4.01
CA VAL A 94 1.96 3.94 -5.12
C VAL A 94 0.83 3.06 -5.66
N ILE A 95 1.13 1.79 -5.96
CA ILE A 95 0.16 0.85 -6.54
C ILE A 95 -1.01 0.63 -5.57
N VAL A 96 -0.72 0.38 -4.30
CA VAL A 96 -1.74 0.14 -3.28
C VAL A 96 -2.51 1.42 -2.95
N GLY A 97 -1.83 2.57 -2.88
CA GLY A 97 -2.48 3.87 -2.70
C GLY A 97 -3.53 4.15 -3.77
N ILE A 98 -3.17 3.95 -5.04
CA ILE A 98 -4.12 4.07 -6.16
C ILE A 98 -5.23 3.02 -6.05
N SER A 99 -4.91 1.78 -5.71
CA SER A 99 -5.90 0.70 -5.59
C SER A 99 -6.96 1.01 -4.51
N CYS A 100 -6.57 1.55 -3.36
CA CYS A 100 -7.49 1.99 -2.31
C CYS A 100 -8.34 3.21 -2.73
N LEU A 101 -7.76 4.16 -3.49
CA LEU A 101 -8.56 5.24 -4.06
C LEU A 101 -9.56 4.73 -5.09
N CYS A 102 -9.16 3.79 -5.95
CA CYS A 102 -10.05 3.18 -6.93
C CYS A 102 -11.17 2.36 -6.27
N SER A 103 -10.88 1.67 -5.16
CA SER A 103 -11.88 0.85 -4.48
C SER A 103 -13.06 1.68 -3.94
N MET A 104 -12.85 2.97 -3.64
CA MET A 104 -13.89 3.86 -3.14
C MET A 104 -15.04 4.04 -4.15
N PHE A 105 -14.74 4.02 -5.46
CA PHE A 105 -15.74 4.22 -6.51
C PHE A 105 -16.78 3.09 -6.56
N TYR A 106 -16.39 1.87 -6.18
CA TYR A 106 -17.34 0.76 -6.11
C TYR A 106 -18.37 0.95 -5.00
N ILE A 107 -17.94 1.50 -3.86
CA ILE A 107 -18.81 1.76 -2.70
C ILE A 107 -19.71 2.97 -2.94
N THR A 108 -19.19 4.06 -3.52
CA THR A 108 -19.98 5.27 -3.79
C THR A 108 -21.02 5.06 -4.90
N ALA A 109 -20.79 4.11 -5.81
CA ALA A 109 -21.71 3.72 -6.86
C ALA A 109 -22.89 2.84 -6.39
N ILE A 110 -22.95 2.47 -5.11
CA ILE A 110 -24.08 1.71 -4.57
C ILE A 110 -25.34 2.60 -4.59
N GLU A 111 -26.42 2.11 -5.19
CA GLU A 111 -27.71 2.81 -5.21
C GLU A 111 -28.37 2.75 -3.83
N ASP A 112 -29.17 3.78 -3.50
CA ASP A 112 -29.87 3.82 -2.22
C ASP A 112 -31.14 2.98 -2.29
N CYS A 113 -31.20 1.92 -1.47
CA CYS A 113 -32.35 1.03 -1.35
C CYS A 113 -33.32 1.44 -0.21
N GLY A 114 -33.06 2.57 0.47
CA GLY A 114 -33.85 3.04 1.61
C GLY A 114 -33.59 2.29 2.93
N ASN A 115 -32.48 1.55 3.02
CA ASN A 115 -32.08 0.83 4.24
C ASN A 115 -31.02 1.61 5.03
N ASP A 116 -31.13 1.62 6.36
CA ASP A 116 -30.22 2.33 7.27
C ASP A 116 -28.76 1.85 7.20
N ALA A 117 -28.49 0.65 6.64
CA ALA A 117 -27.14 0.15 6.43
C ALA A 117 -26.39 0.88 5.29
N ILE A 118 -27.09 1.45 4.31
CA ILE A 118 -26.48 2.12 3.14
C ILE A 118 -25.53 3.26 3.54
N PRO A 119 -25.92 4.23 4.39
CA PRO A 119 -24.99 5.30 4.79
C PRO A 119 -23.76 4.76 5.52
N ILE A 120 -23.89 3.68 6.28
CA ILE A 120 -22.77 3.03 6.98
C ILE A 120 -21.80 2.41 5.96
N VAL A 121 -22.33 1.65 4.99
CA VAL A 121 -21.53 1.06 3.90
C VAL A 121 -20.87 2.15 3.07
N LYS A 122 -21.59 3.20 2.67
CA LYS A 122 -21.02 4.32 1.91
C LYS A 122 -19.94 5.07 2.70
N GLY A 123 -20.05 5.09 4.03
CA GLY A 123 -19.05 5.67 4.93
C GLY A 123 -17.66 5.03 4.80
N VAL A 124 -17.56 3.75 4.45
CA VAL A 124 -16.25 3.09 4.31
C VAL A 124 -15.44 3.61 3.13
N ALA A 125 -16.08 4.27 2.14
CA ALA A 125 -15.37 4.93 1.05
C ALA A 125 -14.35 5.97 1.57
N LEU A 126 -14.68 6.67 2.67
CA LEU A 126 -13.76 7.61 3.30
C LEU A 126 -12.57 6.89 3.94
N LEU A 127 -12.79 5.74 4.60
CA LEU A 127 -11.73 4.95 5.22
C LEU A 127 -10.74 4.47 4.15
N SER A 128 -11.24 3.94 3.04
CA SER A 128 -10.40 3.55 1.92
C SER A 128 -9.66 4.72 1.28
N ALA A 129 -10.33 5.88 1.12
CA ALA A 129 -9.68 7.07 0.58
C ALA A 129 -8.53 7.56 1.47
N LEU A 130 -8.72 7.57 2.80
CA LEU A 130 -7.69 7.92 3.77
C LEU A 130 -6.54 6.90 3.74
N ALA A 131 -6.83 5.60 3.69
CA ALA A 131 -5.81 4.56 3.56
C ALA A 131 -5.00 4.73 2.26
N GLY A 132 -5.67 5.03 1.15
CA GLY A 132 -5.02 5.32 -0.12
C GLY A 132 -4.11 6.55 -0.06
N ALA A 133 -4.58 7.64 0.54
CA ALA A 133 -3.80 8.86 0.72
C ALA A 133 -2.55 8.61 1.59
N LEU A 134 -2.66 7.87 2.70
CA LEU A 134 -1.53 7.56 3.57
C LEU A 134 -0.46 6.72 2.85
N HIS A 135 -0.85 5.75 2.02
CA HIS A 135 0.09 5.03 1.18
C HIS A 135 0.80 5.96 0.19
N LEU A 136 0.07 6.84 -0.50
CA LEU A 136 0.69 7.80 -1.43
C LEU A 136 1.64 8.77 -0.73
N ILE A 137 1.27 9.25 0.46
CA ILE A 137 2.13 10.08 1.32
C ILE A 137 3.40 9.30 1.67
N ASN A 138 3.28 8.03 2.08
CA ASN A 138 4.44 7.20 2.41
C ASN A 138 5.39 7.05 1.20
N GLY A 139 4.81 6.74 0.03
CA GLY A 139 5.57 6.66 -1.22
C GLY A 139 6.27 7.98 -1.57
N ALA A 140 5.59 9.11 -1.40
CA ALA A 140 6.16 10.44 -1.66
C ALA A 140 7.28 10.81 -0.69
N VAL A 141 7.11 10.56 0.61
CA VAL A 141 8.14 10.75 1.64
C VAL A 141 9.38 9.93 1.28
N CYS A 142 9.19 8.64 0.99
CA CYS A 142 10.30 7.75 0.60
C CYS A 142 10.98 8.23 -0.69
N LEU A 143 10.23 8.69 -1.69
CA LEU A 143 10.78 9.17 -2.97
C LEU A 143 11.59 10.47 -2.84
N ILE A 144 11.11 11.43 -2.03
CA ILE A 144 11.77 12.73 -1.82
C ILE A 144 13.09 12.53 -1.09
N PHE A 145 13.09 11.68 -0.07
CA PHE A 145 14.24 11.46 0.81
C PHE A 145 15.17 10.32 0.38
N LEU A 146 14.86 9.60 -0.71
CA LEU A 146 15.72 8.57 -1.26
C LEU A 146 17.08 9.16 -1.69
N PRO A 147 18.23 8.64 -1.24
CA PRO A 147 19.53 9.11 -1.70
C PRO A 147 19.68 9.01 -3.23
N PRO A 148 20.32 10.00 -3.90
CA PRO A 148 20.52 9.94 -5.35
C PRO A 148 21.28 8.71 -5.85
N GLU A 149 22.16 8.12 -5.03
CA GLU A 149 22.85 6.87 -5.37
C GLU A 149 21.91 5.65 -5.46
N GLU A 150 20.82 5.62 -4.69
CA GLU A 150 19.82 4.54 -4.72
C GLU A 150 18.76 4.76 -5.82
N ARG A 151 18.63 5.99 -6.34
CA ARG A 151 17.77 6.31 -7.50
C ARG A 151 18.31 5.77 -8.83
N LYS A 152 19.61 5.46 -8.89
CA LYS A 152 20.20 4.86 -10.09
C LYS A 152 19.78 3.39 -10.14
N ILE A 153 18.74 3.09 -10.90
CA ILE A 153 18.49 1.72 -11.40
C ILE A 153 19.81 1.28 -12.02
N ARG A 154 20.58 0.44 -11.33
CA ARG A 154 21.72 -0.24 -11.94
C ARG A 154 21.11 -1.12 -13.00
N ALA A 155 20.98 -0.60 -14.22
CA ALA A 155 20.93 -1.42 -15.41
C ALA A 155 22.13 -2.36 -15.26
N ARG A 156 21.86 -3.65 -14.97
CA ARG A 156 22.89 -4.68 -14.97
C ARG A 156 23.61 -4.52 -16.30
N ARG A 157 24.82 -3.96 -16.28
CA ARG A 157 25.73 -4.15 -17.40
C ARG A 157 25.86 -5.67 -17.53
N PRO A 158 25.60 -6.26 -18.71
CA PRO A 158 25.96 -7.65 -18.92
C PRO A 158 27.42 -7.78 -18.50
N GLN A 159 27.72 -8.76 -17.64
CA GLN A 159 29.09 -9.17 -17.43
C GLN A 159 29.60 -9.54 -18.81
N ASN A 160 30.48 -8.71 -19.38
CA ASN A 160 31.31 -9.16 -20.48
C ASN A 160 32.08 -10.35 -19.93
N SER A 161 31.70 -11.53 -20.41
CA SER A 161 32.50 -12.73 -20.27
C SER A 161 33.81 -12.50 -21.02
N GLU A 162 34.82 -11.99 -20.33
CA GLU A 162 36.19 -12.26 -20.73
C GLU A 162 36.45 -13.76 -20.60
N THR A 163 37.33 -14.27 -21.46
CA THR A 163 37.89 -15.64 -21.50
C THR A 163 37.10 -16.70 -22.28
N SER A 164 37.05 -16.55 -23.61
CA SER A 164 37.08 -17.69 -24.54
C SER A 164 38.05 -17.42 -25.69
N SER A 165 39.35 -17.51 -25.40
CA SER A 165 40.40 -17.75 -26.41
C SER A 165 41.69 -18.32 -25.81
N LEU A 166 41.58 -19.13 -24.75
CA LEU A 166 42.67 -19.98 -24.25
C LEU A 166 42.43 -21.46 -24.63
N ALA A 167 41.85 -21.64 -25.81
CA ALA A 167 41.59 -22.94 -26.43
C ALA A 167 41.61 -22.81 -27.98
N ALA A 168 42.71 -22.33 -28.53
CA ALA A 168 43.09 -22.61 -29.92
C ALA A 168 44.60 -22.44 -30.04
N LEU A 169 45.29 -23.59 -30.04
CA LEU A 169 46.50 -23.93 -30.78
C LEU A 169 47.37 -22.77 -31.30
#